data_AF-A0A348B515-F1
#
_entry.id   AF-A0A348B515-F1
#
_cell.length_a   1.000
_cell.length_b   1.000
_cell.length_c   1.000
_cell.angle_alpha   90.00
_cell.angle_beta   90.00
_cell.angle_gamma   90.00
#
_symmetry.space_group_name_H-M   'P 1'
#
loop_
_entity.id
_entity.type
_entity.pdbx_description
1 polymer ?
#
loop_
_entity_poly.entity_id
_entity_poly.type
_entity_poly.pdbx_seq_one_letter_code
_entity_poly.pdbx_strand_id
1 'polypeptide(L)'
;MAIGTWGEGWGEGEQYGFRVICVGDERNRKLVRLVVSQQASTFDEVVVDDFWAQWCYSQRDVDRFNERFGTSISRDSLIMRLASNDPTTSAMWAEYSSDLLEDVSRSDVMGEARKANGKVKVLLKVAEWRELFYHRGVALRRLAKVFDGLYVGAESRENTPPTGSLHATDLVKTIAGGEIKGVWLDTYDGLTWEEVASPETFTHQFVLSALGGLRN
;
A
#
# COMPACT_ATOMS: atom_id res chain seq x y z
N MET A 1 9.05 13.65 0.82
CA MET A 1 9.03 13.22 -0.60
C MET A 1 8.35 11.86 -0.71
N ALA A 2 7.64 11.57 -1.81
CA ALA A 2 6.97 10.30 -2.04
C ALA A 2 7.84 9.30 -2.83
N ILE A 3 7.83 8.02 -2.45
CA ILE A 3 8.44 6.92 -3.21
C ILE A 3 7.35 6.19 -3.98
N GLY A 4 7.25 6.46 -5.28
CA GLY A 4 6.35 5.73 -6.18
C GLY A 4 6.95 4.39 -6.61
N THR A 5 6.14 3.34 -6.59
CA THR A 5 6.51 1.98 -7.05
C THR A 5 5.73 1.56 -8.28
N TRP A 6 5.61 2.52 -9.21
CA TRP A 6 4.88 2.43 -10.47
C TRP A 6 5.61 3.21 -11.57
N GLY A 7 5.20 3.02 -12.83
CA GLY A 7 5.78 3.70 -14.00
C GLY A 7 6.85 2.88 -14.75
N GLU A 8 7.78 3.56 -15.40
CA GLU A 8 8.80 2.97 -16.26
C GLU A 8 10.13 2.71 -15.54
N GLY A 9 11.04 1.95 -16.17
CA GLY A 9 12.40 1.70 -15.65
C GLY A 9 12.49 0.59 -14.57
N TRP A 10 11.36 0.07 -14.09
CA TRP A 10 11.29 -1.05 -13.17
C TRP A 10 11.51 -2.42 -13.86
N GLY A 11 11.79 -3.44 -13.05
CA GLY A 11 11.87 -4.85 -13.42
C GLY A 11 10.49 -5.49 -13.65
N GLU A 12 10.23 -6.65 -13.04
CA GLU A 12 8.97 -7.37 -13.18
C GLU A 12 7.80 -6.51 -12.69
N GLY A 13 6.67 -6.54 -13.39
CA GLY A 13 5.50 -5.74 -13.03
C GLY A 13 4.25 -6.21 -13.73
N GLU A 14 3.12 -5.66 -13.31
CA GLU A 14 1.79 -5.95 -13.83
C GLU A 14 1.14 -4.66 -14.37
N GLN A 15 0.18 -4.81 -15.29
CA GLN A 15 -0.49 -3.68 -15.95
C GLN A 15 -1.96 -3.61 -15.51
N TYR A 16 -2.33 -2.55 -14.80
CA TYR A 16 -3.70 -2.29 -14.32
C TYR A 16 -4.25 -0.95 -14.85
N GLY A 17 -3.84 -0.55 -16.05
CA GLY A 17 -4.03 0.82 -16.60
C GLY A 17 -2.82 1.72 -16.37
N PHE A 18 -2.02 1.40 -15.36
CA PHE A 18 -0.66 1.88 -15.13
C PHE A 18 0.20 0.68 -14.69
N ARG A 19 1.51 0.80 -14.84
CA ARG A 19 2.45 -0.28 -14.51
C ARG A 19 2.82 -0.22 -13.03
N VAL A 20 2.65 -1.32 -12.32
CA VAL A 20 3.06 -1.50 -10.91
C VAL A 20 4.13 -2.57 -10.79
N ILE A 21 5.01 -2.44 -9.80
CA ILE A 21 6.12 -3.39 -9.63
C ILE A 21 5.70 -4.65 -8.86
N CYS A 22 6.38 -5.76 -9.16
CA CYS A 22 6.37 -6.92 -8.29
C CYS A 22 7.36 -6.74 -7.14
N VAL A 23 6.87 -6.64 -5.90
CA VAL A 23 7.75 -6.46 -4.72
C VAL A 23 8.63 -7.69 -4.45
N GLY A 24 8.25 -8.86 -4.96
CA GLY A 24 9.08 -10.07 -4.92
C GLY A 24 10.30 -10.07 -5.87
N ASP A 25 10.36 -9.19 -6.87
CA ASP A 25 11.49 -9.15 -7.82
C ASP A 25 12.69 -8.40 -7.24
N GLU A 26 13.83 -9.09 -7.11
CA GLU A 26 15.06 -8.50 -6.56
C GLU A 26 15.58 -7.31 -7.35
N ARG A 27 15.30 -7.22 -8.67
CA ARG A 27 15.67 -6.04 -9.47
C ARG A 27 14.90 -4.81 -9.01
N ASN A 28 13.61 -4.97 -8.76
CA ASN A 28 12.77 -3.92 -8.19
C ASN A 28 13.22 -3.55 -6.78
N ARG A 29 13.46 -4.55 -5.94
CA ARG A 29 13.93 -4.34 -4.56
C ARG A 29 15.23 -3.54 -4.52
N LYS A 30 16.19 -3.83 -5.41
CA LYS A 30 17.44 -3.04 -5.53
C LYS A 30 17.17 -1.57 -5.88
N LEU A 31 16.24 -1.30 -6.78
CA LEU A 31 15.85 0.07 -7.13
C LEU A 31 15.14 0.77 -5.96
N VAL A 32 14.24 0.06 -5.25
CA VAL A 32 13.59 0.58 -4.03
C VAL A 32 14.63 0.95 -3.00
N ARG A 33 15.58 0.06 -2.68
CA ARG A 33 16.68 0.33 -1.74
C ARG A 33 17.47 1.58 -2.12
N LEU A 34 17.79 1.74 -3.41
CA LEU A 34 18.49 2.91 -3.92
C LEU A 34 17.69 4.20 -3.74
N VAL A 35 16.43 4.22 -4.19
CA VAL A 35 15.56 5.39 -4.12
C VAL A 35 15.31 5.77 -2.66
N VAL A 36 14.97 4.80 -1.80
CA VAL A 36 14.77 5.01 -0.37
C VAL A 36 16.00 5.64 0.28
N SER A 37 17.20 5.11 -0.01
CA SER A 37 18.46 5.63 0.54
C SER A 37 18.72 7.07 0.11
N GLN A 38 18.49 7.40 -1.16
CA GLN A 38 18.62 8.77 -1.69
C GLN A 38 17.61 9.75 -1.08
N GLN A 39 16.37 9.30 -0.88
CA GLN A 39 15.34 10.13 -0.26
C GLN A 39 15.65 10.38 1.22
N ALA A 40 16.02 9.35 1.96
CA ALA A 40 16.32 9.44 3.38
C ALA A 40 17.59 10.26 3.69
N SER A 41 18.56 10.32 2.76
CA SER A 41 19.74 11.18 2.91
C SER A 41 19.45 12.66 2.67
N THR A 42 18.30 12.97 2.04
CA THR A 42 17.92 14.34 1.66
C THR A 42 16.83 14.90 2.58
N PHE A 43 15.86 14.08 2.99
CA PHE A 43 14.68 14.52 3.73
C PHE A 43 14.65 13.92 5.14
N ASP A 44 14.14 14.69 6.10
CA ASP A 44 13.86 14.20 7.45
C ASP A 44 12.66 13.25 7.49
N GLU A 45 11.74 13.39 6.52
CA GLU A 45 10.55 12.55 6.38
C GLU A 45 10.31 12.13 4.92
N VAL A 46 10.05 10.83 4.75
CA VAL A 46 9.78 10.18 3.47
C VAL A 46 8.46 9.42 3.56
N VAL A 47 7.65 9.51 2.52
CA VAL A 47 6.37 8.80 2.41
C VAL A 47 6.50 7.76 1.32
N VAL A 48 6.12 6.51 1.59
CA VAL A 48 5.99 5.46 0.58
C VAL A 48 4.59 5.54 0.00
N ASP A 49 4.47 5.53 -1.32
CA ASP A 49 3.21 5.65 -2.03
C ASP A 49 2.32 4.41 -1.84
N ASP A 50 1.03 4.57 -2.06
CA ASP A 50 -0.02 3.59 -1.77
C ASP A 50 -0.12 2.45 -2.78
N PHE A 51 0.71 2.48 -3.83
CA PHE A 51 0.97 1.32 -4.68
C PHE A 51 2.01 0.35 -4.09
N TRP A 52 2.49 0.56 -2.86
CA TRP A 52 3.34 -0.39 -2.15
C TRP A 52 2.56 -1.61 -1.65
N ALA A 53 2.35 -2.59 -2.56
CA ALA A 53 1.63 -3.82 -2.29
C ALA A 53 2.14 -4.98 -3.16
N GLN A 54 1.73 -6.21 -2.88
CA GLN A 54 1.98 -7.36 -3.74
C GLN A 54 0.99 -7.37 -4.90
N TRP A 55 1.40 -6.81 -6.03
CA TRP A 55 0.57 -6.71 -7.23
C TRP A 55 0.56 -7.94 -8.12
N CYS A 56 1.54 -8.82 -7.92
CA CYS A 56 1.91 -9.86 -8.86
C CYS A 56 1.62 -11.27 -8.34
N TYR A 57 1.39 -12.16 -9.30
CA TYR A 57 1.27 -13.60 -9.08
C TYR A 57 2.39 -14.32 -9.85
N SER A 58 3.64 -13.88 -9.67
CA SER A 58 4.77 -14.44 -10.42
C SER A 58 4.97 -15.92 -10.09
N GLN A 59 5.56 -16.69 -10.99
CA GLN A 59 5.84 -18.12 -10.72
C GLN A 59 6.70 -18.29 -9.46
N ARG A 60 7.70 -17.41 -9.26
CA ARG A 60 8.51 -17.36 -8.04
C ARG A 60 7.65 -17.23 -6.78
N ASP A 61 6.67 -16.35 -6.81
CA ASP A 61 5.83 -16.09 -5.63
C ASP A 61 4.86 -17.25 -5.40
N VAL A 62 4.36 -17.89 -6.48
CA VAL A 62 3.58 -19.14 -6.42
C VAL A 62 4.40 -20.29 -5.85
N ASP A 63 5.67 -20.43 -6.23
CA ASP A 63 6.56 -21.49 -5.72
C ASP A 63 6.80 -21.32 -4.22
N ARG A 64 7.07 -20.09 -3.77
CA ARG A 64 7.23 -19.76 -2.34
C ARG A 64 5.93 -19.94 -1.55
N PHE A 65 4.79 -19.59 -2.14
CA PHE A 65 3.48 -19.85 -1.56
C PHE A 65 3.25 -21.36 -1.37
N ASN A 66 3.55 -22.15 -2.40
CA ASN A 66 3.44 -23.61 -2.35
C ASN A 66 4.36 -24.23 -1.30
N GLU A 67 5.61 -23.79 -1.24
CA GLU A 67 6.58 -24.21 -0.23
C GLU A 67 6.08 -23.90 1.19
N ARG A 68 5.64 -22.66 1.43
CA ARG A 68 5.17 -22.19 2.74
C ARG A 68 4.01 -23.01 3.29
N PHE A 69 3.06 -23.36 2.42
CA PHE A 69 1.81 -23.98 2.85
C PHE A 69 1.67 -25.45 2.49
N GLY A 70 2.69 -26.07 1.89
CA GLY A 70 2.64 -27.46 1.45
C GLY A 70 1.59 -27.70 0.36
N THR A 71 1.34 -26.71 -0.50
CA THR A 71 0.39 -26.82 -1.62
C THR A 71 1.10 -27.14 -2.93
N SER A 72 0.34 -27.51 -3.96
CA SER A 72 0.85 -27.71 -5.32
C SER A 72 -0.15 -27.13 -6.32
N ILE A 73 -0.36 -25.81 -6.22
CA ILE A 73 -1.22 -25.08 -7.17
C ILE A 73 -0.36 -24.43 -8.25
N SER A 74 -0.82 -24.49 -9.50
CA SER A 74 -0.22 -23.71 -10.57
C SER A 74 -0.58 -22.23 -10.42
N ARG A 75 0.19 -21.36 -11.08
CA ARG A 75 -0.12 -19.92 -11.17
C ARG A 75 -1.55 -19.66 -11.65
N ASP A 76 -1.96 -20.35 -12.71
CA ASP A 76 -3.30 -20.16 -13.29
C ASP A 76 -4.41 -20.63 -12.33
N SER A 77 -4.17 -21.73 -11.60
CA SER A 77 -5.09 -22.23 -10.57
C SER A 77 -5.20 -21.25 -9.40
N LEU A 78 -4.08 -20.67 -8.96
CA LEU A 78 -4.09 -19.60 -7.94
C LEU A 78 -4.95 -18.43 -8.41
N ILE A 79 -4.67 -17.89 -9.61
CA ILE A 79 -5.39 -16.72 -10.15
C ILE A 79 -6.89 -17.02 -10.27
N MET A 80 -7.27 -18.18 -10.79
CA MET A 80 -8.68 -18.57 -10.89
C MET A 80 -9.36 -18.66 -9.52
N ARG A 81 -8.69 -19.27 -8.53
CA ARG A 81 -9.22 -19.42 -7.17
C ARG A 81 -9.40 -18.08 -6.46
N LEU A 82 -8.45 -17.17 -6.63
CA LEU A 82 -8.55 -15.81 -6.11
C LEU A 82 -9.69 -15.05 -6.80
N ALA A 83 -9.83 -15.17 -8.13
CA ALA A 83 -10.91 -14.55 -8.88
C ALA A 83 -12.30 -15.10 -8.51
N SER A 84 -12.39 -16.38 -8.14
CA SER A 84 -13.62 -17.00 -7.63
C SER A 84 -13.84 -16.78 -6.12
N ASN A 85 -12.99 -16.00 -5.45
CA ASN A 85 -13.01 -15.78 -4.00
C ASN A 85 -13.02 -17.08 -3.18
N ASP A 86 -12.21 -18.06 -3.57
CA ASP A 86 -12.01 -19.29 -2.79
C ASP A 86 -11.47 -18.92 -1.41
N PRO A 87 -12.19 -19.19 -0.31
CA PRO A 87 -11.87 -18.62 1.00
C PRO A 87 -10.52 -19.11 1.52
N THR A 88 -10.21 -20.40 1.31
CA THR A 88 -8.97 -21.02 1.77
C THR A 88 -7.76 -20.45 1.03
N THR A 89 -7.79 -20.47 -0.31
CA THR A 89 -6.70 -19.95 -1.12
C THR A 89 -6.50 -18.44 -0.89
N SER A 90 -7.60 -17.69 -0.77
CA SER A 90 -7.55 -16.25 -0.52
C SER A 90 -6.91 -15.91 0.84
N ALA A 91 -7.28 -16.63 1.90
CA ALA A 91 -6.68 -16.44 3.22
C ALA A 91 -5.19 -16.79 3.24
N MET A 92 -4.81 -17.92 2.64
CA MET A 92 -3.40 -18.36 2.58
C MET A 92 -2.56 -17.37 1.74
N TRP A 93 -3.08 -16.92 0.60
CA TRP A 93 -2.37 -15.97 -0.26
C TRP A 93 -2.24 -14.60 0.40
N ALA A 94 -3.28 -14.14 1.10
CA ALA A 94 -3.22 -12.91 1.89
C ALA A 94 -2.14 -12.97 2.97
N GLU A 95 -2.03 -14.11 3.66
CA GLU A 95 -1.00 -14.34 4.68
C GLU A 95 0.41 -14.37 4.06
N TYR A 96 0.61 -15.09 2.94
CA TYR A 96 1.88 -15.05 2.19
C TYR A 96 2.26 -13.64 1.75
N SER A 97 1.31 -12.92 1.14
CA SER A 97 1.53 -11.56 0.64
C SER A 97 1.82 -10.58 1.76
N SER A 98 1.17 -10.76 2.92
CA SER A 98 1.39 -9.92 4.11
C SER A 98 2.80 -10.10 4.66
N ASP A 99 3.29 -11.34 4.74
CA ASP A 99 4.65 -11.63 5.18
C ASP A 99 5.68 -11.07 4.19
N LEU A 100 5.48 -11.29 2.89
CA LEU A 100 6.35 -10.73 1.87
C LEU A 100 6.43 -9.21 2.00
N LEU A 101 5.28 -8.53 2.07
CA LEU A 101 5.23 -7.07 2.14
C LEU A 101 5.80 -6.54 3.46
N GLU A 102 5.54 -7.20 4.59
CA GLU A 102 6.14 -6.86 5.88
C GLU A 102 7.68 -6.99 5.82
N ASP A 103 8.19 -8.09 5.29
CA ASP A 103 9.63 -8.36 5.19
C ASP A 103 10.34 -7.34 4.31
N VAL A 104 9.82 -7.07 3.11
CA VAL A 104 10.43 -6.07 2.22
C VAL A 104 10.29 -4.66 2.78
N SER A 105 9.21 -4.34 3.49
CA SER A 105 9.05 -3.05 4.16
C SER A 105 10.08 -2.88 5.27
N ARG A 106 10.30 -3.91 6.11
CA ARG A 106 11.30 -3.85 7.19
C ARG A 106 12.72 -3.75 6.64
N SER A 107 13.05 -4.57 5.65
CA SER A 107 14.43 -4.68 5.15
C SER A 107 14.78 -3.59 4.13
N ASP A 108 14.02 -3.50 3.05
CA ASP A 108 14.40 -2.71 1.88
C ASP A 108 13.98 -1.25 1.98
N VAL A 109 12.96 -0.96 2.79
CA VAL A 109 12.47 0.40 3.03
C VAL A 109 13.02 0.92 4.35
N MET A 110 12.53 0.40 5.49
CA MET A 110 12.91 0.92 6.80
C MET A 110 14.41 0.74 7.07
N GLY A 111 14.96 -0.44 6.73
CA GLY A 111 16.37 -0.75 6.92
C GLY A 111 17.28 0.16 6.12
N GLU A 112 17.04 0.33 4.82
CA GLU A 112 17.87 1.20 3.96
C GLU A 112 17.71 2.69 4.28
N ALA A 113 16.50 3.14 4.59
CA ALA A 113 16.27 4.52 5.01
C ALA A 113 17.08 4.86 6.26
N ARG A 114 17.03 4.00 7.29
CA ARG A 114 17.74 4.22 8.55
C ARG A 114 19.25 4.06 8.42
N LYS A 115 19.75 3.26 7.47
CA LYS A 115 21.18 3.21 7.13
C LYS A 115 21.66 4.53 6.55
N ALA A 116 20.86 5.17 5.68
CA ALA A 116 21.19 6.46 5.10
C ALA A 116 21.08 7.61 6.12
N ASN A 117 20.04 7.59 6.94
CA ASN A 117 19.80 8.58 7.99
C ASN A 117 19.06 7.93 9.18
N GLY A 118 19.76 7.72 10.29
CA GLY A 118 19.17 7.07 11.48
C GLY A 118 18.03 7.83 12.14
N LYS A 119 17.81 9.10 11.79
CA LYS A 119 16.74 9.95 12.34
C LYS A 119 15.53 10.09 11.40
N VAL A 120 15.62 9.59 10.17
CA VAL A 120 14.53 9.73 9.18
C VAL A 120 13.23 9.11 9.69
N LYS A 121 12.12 9.77 9.38
CA LYS A 121 10.76 9.25 9.53
C LYS A 121 10.30 8.66 8.20
N VAL A 122 9.86 7.42 8.21
CA VAL A 122 9.33 6.76 7.03
C VAL A 122 7.87 6.39 7.29
N LEU A 123 7.01 6.98 6.48
CA LEU A 123 5.56 6.84 6.56
C LEU A 123 5.06 6.02 5.38
N LEU A 124 3.94 5.33 5.57
CA LEU A 124 3.28 4.61 4.49
C LEU A 124 1.94 5.27 4.17
N LYS A 125 1.77 5.67 2.92
CA LYS A 125 0.49 6.04 2.34
C LYS A 125 -0.30 4.75 2.06
N VAL A 126 -1.55 4.68 2.51
CA VAL A 126 -2.42 3.52 2.29
C VAL A 126 -3.71 3.95 1.58
N ALA A 127 -4.12 3.13 0.63
CA ALA A 127 -5.27 3.34 -0.24
C ALA A 127 -6.43 2.43 0.15
N GLU A 128 -7.06 2.63 1.31
CA GLU A 128 -8.17 1.75 1.75
C GLU A 128 -9.53 2.22 1.21
N TRP A 129 -9.65 2.24 -0.12
CA TRP A 129 -10.85 2.66 -0.86
C TRP A 129 -11.95 1.61 -0.88
N ARG A 130 -11.52 0.35 -0.88
CA ARG A 130 -12.34 -0.85 -1.02
C ARG A 130 -11.56 -1.96 -0.33
N GLU A 131 -12.24 -2.78 0.48
CA GLU A 131 -11.72 -3.83 1.37
C GLU A 131 -10.95 -4.98 0.69
N LEU A 132 -10.15 -4.69 -0.33
CA LEU A 132 -9.58 -5.65 -1.27
C LEU A 132 -8.05 -5.67 -1.23
N PHE A 133 -7.37 -4.85 -0.41
CA PHE A 133 -5.91 -4.87 -0.35
C PHE A 133 -5.34 -5.98 0.54
N TYR A 134 -6.18 -6.72 1.27
CA TYR A 134 -5.72 -7.80 2.15
C TYR A 134 -4.99 -8.92 1.37
N HIS A 135 -5.48 -9.31 0.19
CA HIS A 135 -4.80 -10.33 -0.63
C HIS A 135 -3.53 -9.80 -1.31
N ARG A 136 -3.35 -8.48 -1.36
CA ARG A 136 -2.12 -7.81 -1.82
C ARG A 136 -1.12 -7.56 -0.68
N GLY A 137 -1.38 -8.12 0.51
CA GLY A 137 -0.47 -8.07 1.64
C GLY A 137 -0.51 -6.79 2.47
N VAL A 138 -1.45 -5.87 2.22
CA VAL A 138 -1.59 -4.63 2.99
C VAL A 138 -2.28 -4.91 4.33
N ALA A 139 -1.60 -5.68 5.18
CA ALA A 139 -2.04 -5.96 6.53
C ALA A 139 -1.77 -4.75 7.44
N LEU A 140 -2.71 -3.81 7.50
CA LEU A 140 -2.57 -2.52 8.20
C LEU A 140 -2.03 -2.65 9.64
N ARG A 141 -2.51 -3.62 10.42
CA ARG A 141 -2.02 -3.86 11.79
C ARG A 141 -0.54 -4.26 11.86
N ARG A 142 -0.04 -4.96 10.83
CA ARG A 142 1.37 -5.35 10.72
C ARG A 142 2.20 -4.17 10.26
N LEU A 143 1.78 -3.50 9.19
CA LEU A 143 2.48 -2.35 8.61
C LEU A 143 2.56 -1.16 9.57
N ALA A 144 1.54 -0.93 10.40
CA ALA A 144 1.57 0.07 11.46
C ALA A 144 2.68 -0.17 12.51
N LYS A 145 3.18 -1.41 12.63
CA LYS A 145 4.33 -1.76 13.49
C LYS A 145 5.67 -1.71 12.75
N VAL A 146 5.65 -1.48 11.43
CA VAL A 146 6.85 -1.41 10.58
C VAL A 146 7.22 0.06 10.36
N PHE A 147 6.25 0.85 9.91
CA PHE A 147 6.42 2.26 9.55
C PHE A 147 6.28 3.18 10.76
N ASP A 148 6.85 4.39 10.68
CA ASP A 148 6.72 5.41 11.74
C ASP A 148 5.30 6.02 11.79
N GLY A 149 4.47 5.70 10.80
CA GLY A 149 3.06 6.08 10.76
C GLY A 149 2.40 5.83 9.42
N LEU A 150 1.07 5.90 9.42
CA LEU A 150 0.25 5.73 8.22
C LEU A 150 -0.40 7.05 7.80
N TYR A 151 -0.42 7.30 6.50
CA TYR A 151 -1.22 8.34 5.86
C TYR A 151 -2.37 7.67 5.11
N VAL A 152 -3.61 8.01 5.45
CA VAL A 152 -4.79 7.30 4.94
C VAL A 152 -5.39 8.03 3.74
N GLY A 153 -5.71 7.29 2.69
CA GLY A 153 -6.49 7.79 1.57
C GLY A 153 -7.87 8.18 2.02
N ALA A 154 -8.14 9.47 1.98
CA ALA A 154 -9.41 10.02 2.39
C ALA A 154 -10.02 10.94 1.35
N GLU A 155 -9.53 10.97 0.11
CA GLU A 155 -10.45 11.30 -0.98
C GLU A 155 -11.74 10.48 -0.87
N SER A 156 -12.84 11.03 -1.35
CA SER A 156 -14.06 10.28 -1.58
C SER A 156 -14.14 10.17 -3.08
N ARG A 157 -13.81 8.99 -3.63
CA ARG A 157 -13.96 8.72 -5.06
C ARG A 157 -15.46 8.83 -5.38
N GLU A 158 -15.82 9.32 -6.55
CA GLU A 158 -17.21 9.57 -6.94
C GLU A 158 -18.00 8.26 -6.88
N ASN A 159 -19.23 8.32 -6.35
CA ASN A 159 -20.06 7.20 -5.87
C ASN A 159 -19.68 6.59 -4.52
N THR A 160 -18.68 7.13 -3.82
CA THR A 160 -18.51 6.86 -2.38
C THR A 160 -19.54 7.69 -1.60
N PRO A 161 -20.14 7.17 -0.52
CA PRO A 161 -21.01 7.97 0.33
C PRO A 161 -20.32 9.28 0.76
N PRO A 162 -21.07 10.37 1.00
CA PRO A 162 -20.51 11.64 1.45
C PRO A 162 -19.60 11.52 2.68
N THR A 163 -19.78 10.48 3.50
CA THR A 163 -18.99 10.17 4.70
C THR A 163 -17.79 9.24 4.44
N GLY A 164 -17.42 8.97 3.19
CA GLY A 164 -16.35 8.04 2.81
C GLY A 164 -15.02 8.33 3.50
N SER A 165 -14.61 9.60 3.47
CA SER A 165 -13.39 10.09 4.12
C SER A 165 -13.35 9.84 5.63
N LEU A 166 -14.51 9.96 6.31
CA LEU A 166 -14.66 9.63 7.73
C LEU A 166 -14.47 8.13 7.95
N HIS A 167 -15.18 7.29 7.20
CA HIS A 167 -15.15 5.85 7.38
C HIS A 167 -13.80 5.23 7.05
N ALA A 168 -13.16 5.63 5.94
CA ALA A 168 -11.83 5.14 5.59
C ALA A 168 -10.80 5.47 6.68
N THR A 169 -10.84 6.72 7.18
CA THR A 169 -9.96 7.17 8.26
C THR A 169 -10.19 6.38 9.55
N ASP A 170 -11.45 6.23 9.97
CA ASP A 170 -11.81 5.53 11.21
C ASP A 170 -11.50 4.02 11.14
N LEU A 171 -11.75 3.39 9.98
CA LEU A 171 -11.46 1.98 9.74
C LEU A 171 -9.95 1.71 9.82
N VAL A 172 -9.15 2.44 9.04
CA VAL A 172 -7.70 2.24 9.01
C VAL A 172 -7.10 2.50 10.38
N LYS A 173 -7.53 3.59 11.05
CA LYS A 173 -7.10 3.90 12.41
C LYS A 173 -7.43 2.76 13.37
N THR A 174 -8.65 2.24 13.33
CA THR A 174 -9.09 1.14 14.19
C THR A 174 -8.23 -0.11 13.98
N ILE A 175 -7.99 -0.50 12.72
CA ILE A 175 -7.19 -1.69 12.40
C ILE A 175 -5.70 -1.49 12.75
N ALA A 176 -5.16 -0.30 12.52
CA ALA A 176 -3.78 0.07 12.79
C ALA A 176 -3.44 0.18 14.29
N GLY A 177 -4.45 0.20 15.17
CA GLY A 177 -4.26 0.24 16.62
C GLY A 177 -4.50 1.61 17.25
N GLY A 178 -5.25 2.48 16.58
CA GLY A 178 -5.77 3.74 17.13
C GLY A 178 -4.97 5.00 16.75
N GLU A 179 -3.87 4.87 16.00
CA GLU A 179 -3.03 6.01 15.60
C GLU A 179 -2.77 6.01 14.09
N ILE A 180 -2.91 7.19 13.48
CA ILE A 180 -2.52 7.52 12.11
C ILE A 180 -1.83 8.89 12.13
N LYS A 181 -1.02 9.20 11.13
CA LYS A 181 -0.28 10.48 11.05
C LYS A 181 -0.99 11.54 10.24
N GLY A 182 -1.80 11.13 9.27
CA GLY A 182 -2.44 12.06 8.37
C GLY A 182 -3.40 11.38 7.43
N VAL A 183 -4.05 12.20 6.62
CA VAL A 183 -4.76 11.76 5.43
C VAL A 183 -4.15 12.41 4.21
N TRP A 184 -4.37 11.80 3.06
CA TRP A 184 -4.10 12.41 1.77
C TRP A 184 -5.40 12.46 0.97
N LEU A 185 -5.50 13.49 0.13
CA LEU A 185 -6.64 13.78 -0.72
C LEU A 185 -6.11 13.94 -2.14
N ASP A 186 -6.67 13.22 -3.10
CA ASP A 186 -6.34 13.36 -4.52
C ASP A 186 -6.85 14.69 -5.09
N THR A 187 -6.15 15.17 -6.11
CA THR A 187 -6.49 16.39 -6.85
C THR A 187 -7.57 16.19 -7.90
N TYR A 188 -7.76 14.94 -8.35
CA TYR A 188 -8.72 14.61 -9.38
C TYR A 188 -9.83 13.73 -8.86
N ASP A 189 -10.90 13.71 -9.62
CA ASP A 189 -11.93 12.71 -9.52
C ASP A 189 -11.34 11.31 -9.70
N GLY A 190 -11.96 10.38 -9.00
CA GLY A 190 -11.59 8.99 -8.93
C GLY A 190 -11.96 8.09 -10.09
N LEU A 191 -12.70 8.60 -11.07
CA LEU A 191 -13.29 7.83 -12.17
C LEU A 191 -12.55 8.07 -13.48
N THR A 192 -12.57 9.30 -13.96
CA THR A 192 -12.06 9.71 -15.26
C THR A 192 -10.75 10.46 -15.15
N TRP A 193 -10.40 10.96 -13.96
CA TRP A 193 -9.24 11.83 -13.74
C TRP A 193 -9.34 13.15 -14.53
N GLU A 194 -10.54 13.51 -14.97
CA GLU A 194 -10.81 14.65 -15.85
C GLU A 194 -11.33 15.87 -15.06
N GLU A 195 -11.98 15.63 -13.93
CA GLU A 195 -12.50 16.66 -13.05
C GLU A 195 -11.55 16.91 -11.88
N VAL A 196 -11.26 18.18 -11.62
CA VAL A 196 -10.41 18.59 -10.50
C VAL A 196 -11.27 18.76 -9.26
N ALA A 197 -10.84 18.19 -8.14
CA ALA A 197 -11.50 18.34 -6.85
C ALA A 197 -11.61 19.84 -6.49
N SER A 198 -12.86 20.29 -6.25
CA SER A 198 -13.11 21.69 -5.88
C SER A 198 -12.56 21.99 -4.47
N PRO A 199 -12.29 23.27 -4.15
CA PRO A 199 -11.94 23.66 -2.78
C PRO A 199 -12.99 23.24 -1.73
N GLU A 200 -14.27 23.20 -2.11
CA GLU A 200 -15.36 22.72 -1.26
C GLU A 200 -15.24 21.21 -1.01
N THR A 201 -14.94 20.43 -2.04
CA THR A 201 -14.69 18.98 -1.94
C THR A 201 -13.53 18.69 -1.00
N PHE A 202 -12.40 19.38 -1.18
CA PHE A 202 -11.24 19.26 -0.29
C PHE A 202 -11.58 19.59 1.16
N THR A 203 -12.30 20.70 1.37
CA THR A 203 -12.71 21.14 2.72
C THR A 203 -13.62 20.10 3.37
N HIS A 204 -14.58 19.56 2.63
CA HIS A 204 -15.50 18.55 3.13
C HIS A 204 -14.78 17.25 3.50
N GLN A 205 -13.94 16.73 2.61
CA GLN A 205 -13.13 15.54 2.87
C GLN A 205 -12.22 15.74 4.10
N PHE A 206 -11.54 16.90 4.20
CA PHE A 206 -10.70 17.24 5.34
C PHE A 206 -11.48 17.25 6.66
N VAL A 207 -12.64 17.91 6.71
CA VAL A 207 -13.48 17.98 7.91
C VAL A 207 -13.91 16.58 8.35
N LEU A 208 -14.32 15.73 7.41
CA LEU A 208 -14.75 14.36 7.71
C LEU A 208 -13.60 13.48 8.19
N SER A 209 -12.43 13.59 7.59
CA SER A 209 -11.23 12.91 8.06
C SER A 209 -10.83 13.36 9.48
N ALA A 210 -10.97 14.65 9.79
CA ALA A 210 -10.72 15.16 11.13
C ALA A 210 -11.67 14.55 12.16
N LEU A 211 -12.94 14.38 11.80
CA LEU A 211 -13.94 13.69 12.64
C LEU A 211 -13.64 12.19 12.83
N GLY A 212 -12.96 11.55 11.86
CA GLY A 212 -12.40 10.19 11.99
C GLY A 212 -11.24 10.09 12.98
N GLY A 213 -10.87 11.21 13.59
CA GLY A 213 -9.95 11.28 14.69
C GLY A 213 -8.50 11.36 14.27
N LEU A 214 -8.21 12.05 13.16
CA LEU A 214 -6.95 12.77 13.02
C LEU A 214 -6.83 13.72 14.22
N ARG A 215 -5.78 13.58 15.02
CA ARG A 215 -5.44 14.56 16.05
C ARG A 215 -4.26 15.37 15.55
N ASN A 216 -4.39 16.70 15.65
CA ASN A 216 -3.32 17.66 15.41
C ASN A 216 -2.11 17.40 16.31
#